data_AF-A0A8H3W268-F1
#
_entry.id   AF-A0A8H3W268-F1
#
_cell.length_a   1.000
_cell.length_b   1.000
_cell.length_c   1.000
_cell.angle_alpha   90.00
_cell.angle_beta   90.00
_cell.angle_gamma   90.00
#
_symmetry.space_group_name_H-M   'P 1'
#
loop_
_entity.id
_entity.type
_entity.pdbx_description
1 polymer ?
#
loop_
_entity_poly.entity_id
_entity_poly.type
_entity_poly.pdbx_seq_one_letter_code
_entity_poly.pdbx_strand_id
1 'polypeptide(L)' 'MYRHVRSAHTVYAANPKNKIPSDGGPCPFIGCVRKCTRRDNLMRHIREKHQHIGRGKGILGSS' A
#
# COMPACT_ATOMS: atom_id res chain seq x y z
N MET A 1 -0.31 -0.70 11.84
CA MET A 1 -0.89 0.02 13.01
C MET A 1 -2.42 0.15 12.97
N TYR A 2 -3.12 -0.03 11.84
CA TYR A 2 -4.60 0.05 11.78
C TYR A 2 -5.32 -1.31 11.70
N ARG A 3 -4.61 -2.42 11.91
CA ARG A 3 -5.15 -3.78 11.79
C ARG A 3 -6.22 -4.07 12.84
N HIS A 4 -5.92 -3.75 14.11
CA HIS A 4 -6.88 -3.89 15.20
C HIS A 4 -8.14 -3.06 14.92
N VAL A 5 -7.98 -1.79 14.55
CA VAL A 5 -9.11 -0.89 14.27
C VAL A 5 -9.99 -1.42 13.12
N ARG A 6 -9.41 -1.94 12.05
CA ARG A 6 -10.19 -2.52 10.94
C ARG A 6 -10.90 -3.83 11.27
N SER A 7 -10.35 -4.64 12.16
CA SER A 7 -10.95 -5.93 12.53
C SER A 7 -11.95 -5.83 13.68
N ALA A 8 -11.67 -4.99 14.69
CA ALA A 8 -12.49 -4.84 15.88
C ALA A 8 -13.48 -3.66 15.78
N HIS A 9 -13.21 -2.67 14.93
CA HIS A 9 -14.02 -1.47 14.77
C HIS A 9 -14.36 -1.20 13.30
N THR A 10 -15.04 -2.15 12.66
CA THR A 10 -15.37 -2.11 11.21
C THR A 10 -16.14 -0.86 10.80
N VAL A 11 -17.14 -0.46 11.59
CA VAL A 11 -17.95 0.78 11.34
C VAL A 11 -17.09 2.03 11.44
N TYR A 12 -16.21 2.09 12.44
CA TYR A 12 -15.28 3.21 12.62
C TYR A 12 -14.27 3.28 11.48
N ALA A 13 -13.78 2.14 11.02
CA ALA A 13 -12.86 2.05 9.90
C ALA A 13 -13.50 2.36 8.54
N ALA A 14 -14.80 2.11 8.38
CA ALA A 14 -15.57 2.44 7.18
C ALA A 14 -15.86 3.95 7.05
N ASN A 15 -15.74 4.71 8.14
CA ASN A 15 -16.02 6.15 8.13
C ASN A 15 -14.88 6.94 7.46
N PRO A 16 -15.11 7.61 6.31
CA PRO A 16 -14.08 8.36 5.60
C PRO A 16 -13.55 9.57 6.38
N LYS A 17 -14.33 10.12 7.34
CA LYS A 17 -13.86 11.20 8.22
C LYS A 17 -12.70 10.77 9.11
N ASN A 18 -12.59 9.47 9.38
CA ASN A 18 -11.68 8.93 10.35
C ASN A 18 -10.26 8.70 9.81
N LYS A 19 -10.02 9.05 8.54
CA LYS A 19 -8.72 9.03 7.85
C LYS A 19 -7.94 7.73 8.07
N ILE A 20 -8.63 6.59 8.21
CA ILE A 20 -7.99 5.29 8.36
C ILE A 20 -7.47 4.88 6.98
N PRO A 21 -6.15 4.85 6.76
CA PRO A 21 -5.63 4.49 5.44
C PRO A 21 -5.92 3.01 5.16
N SER A 22 -6.29 2.74 3.91
CA SER A 22 -6.36 1.38 3.35
C SER A 22 -5.04 0.66 3.63
N ASP A 23 -5.11 -0.58 4.09
CA ASP A 23 -3.90 -1.33 4.45
C ASP A 23 -3.01 -1.56 3.23
N GLY A 24 -3.57 -1.57 2.01
CA GLY A 24 -2.83 -1.78 0.78
C GLY A 24 -3.17 -0.76 -0.30
N GLY A 25 -2.60 -1.01 -1.47
CA GLY A 25 -2.75 -0.17 -2.65
C GLY A 25 -2.16 -0.84 -3.89
N PRO A 26 -2.33 -0.20 -5.06
CA PRO A 26 -1.57 -0.56 -6.25
C PRO A 26 -0.07 -0.41 -5.99
N CYS A 27 0.73 -1.26 -6.64
CA CYS A 27 2.17 -1.08 -6.62
C CYS A 27 2.52 0.29 -7.23
N PRO A 28 3.34 1.11 -6.56
CA PRO A 28 3.71 2.42 -7.08
C PRO A 28 4.69 2.34 -8.26
N PHE A 29 5.12 1.14 -8.66
CA PHE A 29 6.09 0.96 -9.72
C PHE A 29 5.43 1.05 -11.10
N ILE A 30 5.92 1.96 -11.95
CA ILE A 30 5.42 2.13 -13.32
C ILE A 30 5.59 0.83 -14.10
N GLY A 31 4.51 0.34 -14.71
CA GLY A 31 4.47 -0.95 -15.39
C GLY A 31 4.12 -2.15 -14.49
N CYS A 32 3.98 -1.97 -13.17
CA CYS A 32 3.54 -3.03 -12.27
C CYS A 32 2.05 -2.93 -11.95
N VAL A 33 1.23 -3.76 -12.59
CA VAL A 33 -0.25 -3.78 -12.42
C VAL A 33 -0.68 -4.48 -11.12
N ARG A 34 0.26 -4.88 -10.27
CA ARG A 34 -0.06 -5.67 -9.08
C ARG A 34 -0.68 -4.79 -7.99
N LYS A 35 -1.91 -5.14 -7.59
CA LYS A 35 -2.61 -4.53 -6.46
C LYS A 35 -2.54 -5.45 -5.26
N CYS A 36 -2.02 -4.94 -4.14
CA CYS A 36 -2.00 -5.66 -2.88
C CYS A 36 -3.03 -5.05 -1.94
N THR A 37 -3.83 -5.89 -1.29
CA THR A 37 -4.83 -5.46 -0.29
C THR A 37 -4.22 -5.11 1.07
N ARG A 38 -2.94 -5.47 1.29
CA ARG A 38 -2.19 -5.27 2.53
C ARG A 38 -0.80 -4.71 2.30
N ARG A 39 -0.29 -3.94 3.26
CA ARG A 39 1.00 -3.25 3.18
C ARG A 39 2.16 -4.23 3.24
N ASP A 40 2.03 -5.25 4.09
CA ASP A 40 3.02 -6.33 4.22
C ASP A 40 3.19 -7.09 2.91
N ASN A 41 2.09 -7.47 2.25
CA ASN A 41 2.13 -8.07 0.93
C ASN A 41 2.72 -7.14 -0.14
N LEU A 42 2.41 -5.83 -0.08
CA LEU A 42 2.98 -4.85 -1.01
C LEU A 42 4.49 -4.71 -0.80
N MET A 43 4.95 -4.58 0.45
CA MET A 43 6.37 -4.52 0.82
C MET A 43 7.13 -5.77 0.39
N ARG A 44 6.54 -6.95 0.62
CA ARG A 44 7.09 -8.21 0.16
C ARG A 44 7.14 -8.27 -1.36
N HIS A 45 6.07 -7.90 -2.05
CA HIS A 45 6.04 -7.83 -3.51
C HIS A 45 7.14 -6.92 -4.06
N ILE A 46 7.32 -5.72 -3.48
CA ILE A 46 8.39 -4.81 -3.86
C ILE A 46 9.75 -5.43 -3.59
N ARG A 47 9.94 -6.09 -2.44
CA ARG A 47 11.19 -6.78 -2.15
C ARG A 47 11.45 -7.95 -3.10
N GLU A 48 10.46 -8.69 -3.57
CA GLU A 48 10.68 -9.87 -4.43
C GLU A 48 10.76 -9.51 -5.92
N LYS A 49 9.95 -8.54 -6.37
CA LYS A 49 9.81 -8.19 -7.79
C LYS A 49 10.52 -6.89 -8.18
N HIS A 50 10.82 -6.04 -7.20
CA HIS A 50 11.52 -4.76 -7.38
C HIS A 50 12.77 -4.66 -6.49
N GLN A 51 13.34 -5.82 -6.07
CA GLN A 51 14.44 -5.93 -5.10
C GLN A 51 15.66 -5.07 -5.44
N HIS A 52 15.93 -4.88 -6.73
CA HIS A 52 17.08 -4.11 -7.22
C HIS A 52 16.86 -2.59 -7.19
N ILE A 53 15.68 -2.10 -6.79
CA ILE A 53 15.32 -0.66 -6.70
C ILE A 53 14.98 -0.31 -5.25
N GLY A 54 15.61 -1.01 -4.32
CA GLY A 54 15.53 -0.73 -2.90
C GLY A 54 16.29 0.55 -2.58
N ARG A 55 15.56 1.67 -2.57
CA ARG A 55 15.78 2.98 -1.91
C ARG A 55 15.77 4.15 -2.89
N GLY A 56 14.58 4.73 -3.02
CA GLY A 56 14.38 6.04 -3.63
C GLY A 56 14.27 6.01 -5.15
N LYS A 57 13.53 6.97 -5.68
CA LYS A 57 13.33 7.22 -7.13
C LYS A 57 12.30 6.31 -7.83
N GLY A 58 11.05 6.73 -7.70
CA GLY A 58 9.95 6.42 -8.62
C GLY A 58 8.88 7.51 -8.60
N ILE A 59 9.23 8.72 -8.17
CA ILE A 59 8.45 9.95 -8.35
C ILE A 59 9.19 10.75 -9.44
N LEU A 60 9.04 10.32 -10.68
CA LEU A 60 9.12 11.21 -11.83
C LEU A 60 7.93 10.86 -12.70
N GLY A 61 6.82 11.56 -12.44
CA GLY A 61 5.93 11.90 -13.52
C GLY A 61 6.68 12.87 -14.42
N SER A 62 7.07 12.37 -15.59
CA SER A 62 7.15 13.09 -16.86
C SER A 62 5.82 13.87 -17.04
N SER A 63 5.72 15.08 -17.56
CA SER A 63 6.55 15.90 -18.44
C SER A 63 6.12 17.36 -18.29
#